data_AF-A0A842XI51-F1
#
_entry.id   AF-A0A842XI51-F1
#
_cell.length_a   1.000
_cell.length_b   1.000
_cell.length_c   1.000
_cell.angle_alpha   90.00
_cell.angle_beta   90.00
_cell.angle_gamma   90.00
#
_symmetry.space_group_name_H-M   'P 1'
#
loop_
_entity.id
_entity.type
_entity.pdbx_description
1 polymer ?
#
loop_
_entity_poly.entity_id
_entity_poly.type
_entity_poly.pdbx_seq_one_letter_code
_entity_poly.pdbx_strand_id
1 'polypeptide(L)' 'MPKIMVAAMDVLEKTQLEEQLTSLGYEVVGRASSGNEAIEMAKSLMPDLILMDIVMPGKLDGIDA' A
#
# COMPACT_ATOMS: atom_id res chain seq x y z
N MET A 1 -14.99 -6.94 -5.75
CA MET A 1 -13.59 -7.28 -6.08
C MET A 1 -12.78 -6.90 -4.85
N PRO A 2 -11.88 -7.76 -4.33
CA PRO A 2 -11.14 -7.40 -3.12
C PRO A 2 -10.23 -6.20 -3.41
N LYS A 3 -10.29 -5.20 -2.53
CA LYS A 3 -9.57 -3.93 -2.61
C LYS A 3 -8.27 -4.04 -1.84
N ILE A 4 -7.14 -3.82 -2.51
CA ILE A 4 -5.81 -3.88 -1.92
C ILE A 4 -5.18 -2.50 -1.95
N MET A 5 -4.51 -2.13 -0.87
CA MET A 5 -3.66 -0.94 -0.83
C MET A 5 -2.18 -1.37 -0.76
N VAL A 6 -1.30 -0.65 -1.45
CA VAL A 6 0.14 -0.89 -1.45
C VAL A 6 0.86 0.27 -0.78
N ALA A 7 1.67 0.00 0.23
CA ALA A 7 2.50 0.97 0.93
C ALA A 7 3.97 0.53 0.82
N ALA A 8 4.64 0.97 -0.24
CA ALA A 8 6.02 0.58 -0.51
C ALA A 8 6.90 1.79 -0.88
N MET A 9 8.20 1.70 -0.64
CA MET A 9 9.14 2.79 -0.87
C MET A 9 9.45 2.99 -2.35
N ASP A 10 9.83 1.91 -3.04
CA ASP A 10 10.33 1.97 -4.41
C ASP A 10 9.19 2.04 -5.43
N VAL A 11 9.30 2.94 -6.41
CA VAL A 11 8.28 3.17 -7.44
C VAL A 11 8.16 2.00 -8.41
N LEU A 12 9.28 1.35 -8.74
CA LEU A 12 9.30 0.19 -9.62
C LEU A 12 8.65 -1.01 -8.92
N GLU A 13 8.99 -1.23 -7.65
CA GLU A 13 8.38 -2.28 -6.83
C GLU A 13 6.86 -2.10 -6.71
N LYS A 14 6.40 -0.88 -6.39
CA LYS A 14 4.96 -0.55 -6.37
C LYS A 14 4.25 -0.88 -7.68
N THR A 15 4.86 -0.49 -8.80
CA THR A 15 4.26 -0.67 -10.13
C THR A 15 4.18 -2.16 -10.48
N GLN A 16 5.26 -2.91 -10.28
CA GLN A 16 5.30 -4.34 -10.56
C GLN A 16 4.32 -5.13 -9.67
N LEU A 17 4.18 -4.74 -8.40
CA LEU A 17 3.23 -5.38 -7.49
C LEU A 17 1.78 -5.09 -7.90
N GLU A 18 1.47 -3.86 -8.30
CA GLU A 18 0.13 -3.52 -8.78
C GLU A 18 -0.25 -4.27 -10.06
N GLU A 19 0.67 -4.39 -11.02
CA GLU A 19 0.44 -5.17 -12.23
C GLU A 19 0.11 -6.63 -11.89
N GLN A 20 0.86 -7.24 -10.96
CA GLN A 20 0.60 -8.59 -10.49
C GLN A 20 -0.76 -8.70 -9.81
N LEU A 21 -1.08 -7.81 -8.87
CA LEU A 21 -2.36 -7.82 -8.16
C LEU A 21 -3.55 -7.65 -9.10
N THR A 22 -3.43 -6.73 -10.06
CA THR A 22 -4.46 -6.50 -11.09
C THR A 22 -4.62 -7.73 -11.99
N SER A 23 -3.52 -8.38 -12.38
CA SER A 23 -3.55 -9.62 -13.18
C SER A 23 -4.22 -10.78 -12.44
N LEU A 24 -4.18 -10.79 -11.11
CA LEU A 24 -4.83 -11.76 -10.24
C LEU A 24 -6.30 -11.42 -9.96
N GLY A 25 -6.83 -10.31 -10.49
CA GLY A 25 -8.21 -9.90 -10.33
C GLY A 25 -8.51 -9.10 -9.05
N TYR A 26 -7.49 -8.53 -8.42
CA TYR A 26 -7.64 -7.59 -7.31
C TYR A 26 -7.73 -6.14 -7.82
N GLU A 27 -8.35 -5.27 -7.04
CA GLU A 27 -8.43 -3.84 -7.30
C GLU A 27 -7.42 -3.11 -6.41
N VAL A 28 -6.42 -2.43 -6.99
CA VAL A 28 -5.49 -1.60 -6.21
C VAL A 28 -6.10 -0.21 -6.02
N VAL A 29 -6.47 0.11 -4.78
CA VAL A 29 -7.26 1.32 -4.45
C VAL A 29 -6.41 2.49 -3.94
N GLY A 30 -5.15 2.25 -3.62
CA GLY A 30 -4.27 3.29 -3.09
C GLY A 30 -2.81 2.88 -3.07
N ARG A 31 -1.94 3.89 -3.17
CA ARG A 31 -0.49 3.76 -3.09
C ARG A 31 0.06 4.77 -2.08
N ALA A 32 0.61 4.26 -0.98
CA ALA A 32 1.27 5.10 0.03
C ALA A 32 2.79 5.01 -0.10
N SER A 33 3.47 6.11 0.25
CA SER A 33 4.94 6.22 0.25
C SER A 33 5.50 6.55 1.64
N SER A 34 4.65 6.67 2.67
CA SER A 34 5.03 6.88 4.08
C SER A 34 3.99 6.30 5.03
N GLY A 35 4.35 6.05 6.30
CA GLY A 35 3.45 5.40 7.26
C GLY A 35 2.23 6.27 7.54
N ASN A 36 2.42 7.57 7.66
CA ASN A 36 1.34 8.54 7.83
C ASN A 36 0.36 8.54 6.64
N GLU A 37 0.86 8.48 5.41
CA GLU A 37 0.00 8.41 4.22
C GLU A 37 -0.77 7.08 4.18
N ALA A 38 -0.13 5.96 4.54
CA ALA A 38 -0.76 4.66 4.61
C ALA A 38 -1.93 4.65 5.59
N ILE A 39 -1.75 5.21 6.79
CA ILE A 39 -2.82 5.32 7.80
C ILE A 39 -4.02 6.13 7.29
N GLU A 40 -3.77 7.31 6.71
CA GLU A 40 -4.85 8.19 6.24
C GLU A 40 -5.59 7.59 5.05
N MET A 41 -4.85 6.97 4.12
CA MET A 41 -5.45 6.24 3.00
C MET A 41 -6.25 5.03 3.46
N ALA A 42 -5.74 4.23 4.40
CA ALA A 42 -6.43 3.05 4.92
C ALA A 42 -7.79 3.42 5.54
N LYS A 43 -7.85 4.49 6.34
CA LYS A 43 -9.10 5.00 6.92
C LYS A 43 -10.10 5.46 5.88
N SER A 44 -9.63 6.06 4.79
CA SER A 44 -10.49 6.63 3.73
C SER A 44 -10.97 5.57 2.75
N LEU A 45 -10.07 4.70 2.30
CA LEU A 45 -10.30 3.73 1.23
C LEU A 45 -10.90 2.41 1.74
N MET A 46 -10.71 2.12 3.04
CA MET A 46 -11.16 0.88 3.69
C MET A 46 -10.81 -0.34 2.82
N PRO A 47 -9.51 -0.60 2.55
CA PRO A 47 -9.09 -1.77 1.78
C PRO A 47 -9.32 -3.05 2.58
N ASP A 48 -9.46 -4.17 1.88
CA ASP A 48 -9.60 -5.50 2.49
C ASP A 48 -8.24 -6.05 2.97
N LEU A 49 -7.14 -5.62 2.34
CA LEU A 49 -5.77 -5.96 2.69
C LEU A 49 -4.82 -4.79 2.38
N ILE A 50 -3.80 -4.61 3.23
CA ILE A 50 -2.70 -3.67 3.00
C ILE A 50 -1.41 -4.48 2.89
N LEU A 51 -0.65 -4.23 1.83
CA LEU A 51 0.73 -4.71 1.69
C LEU A 51 1.65 -3.54 2.02
N MET A 52 2.47 -3.68 3.07
CA MET A 52 3.27 -2.59 3.61
C MET A 52 4.72 -3.00 3.85
N ASP A 53 5.65 -2.16 3.41
CA ASP A 53 7.07 -2.31 3.71
C ASP A 53 7.34 -2.08 5.19
N ILE A 54 8.17 -2.92 5.80
CA ILE A 54 8.60 -2.72 7.19
C ILE A 54 9.39 -1.41 7.34
N VAL A 55 10.33 -1.17 6.41
CA VAL A 55 11.14 0.05 6.42
C VAL A 55 10.46 1.06 5.53
N MET A 56 10.07 2.20 6.11
CA MET A 56 9.40 3.29 5.40
C MET A 56 9.97 4.65 5.83
N PRO A 57 9.91 5.67 4.96
CA PRO A 57 10.48 6.97 5.24
C PRO A 57 9.53 7.80 6.12
N GLY A 58 10.11 8.63 6.98
CA GLY A 58 9.36 9.56 7.83
C GLY A 58 9.42 9.18 9.31
N LYS A 59 8.37 9.55 10.05
CA LYS A 59 8.30 9.35 11.50
C LYS A 59 7.80 7.96 11.89
N LEU A 60 6.95 7.37 11.06
CA LEU A 60 6.35 6.05 11.26
C LEU A 60 6.87 5.11 10.17
N ASP A 61 7.43 3.98 10.59
CA ASP A 61 7.77 2.88 9.71
C ASP A 61 6.55 1.94 9.51
N GLY A 62 6.71 0.82 8.81
CA GLY A 62 5.60 -0.12 8.58
C GLY A 62 5.27 -1.04 9.76
N ILE A 63 6.00 -0.96 10.87
CA ILE A 63 5.67 -1.69 12.10
C ILE A 63 4.83 -0.80 13.01
N ASP A 64 5.18 0.49 13.11
CA ASP A 64 4.51 1.46 13.96
C ASP A 64 3.24 2.07 13.33
N ALA A 65 3.07 1.97 12.01
CA ALA A 65 1.94 2.56 11.27
C ALA A 65 0.62 1.83 11.46
#